data_AF-A9CYZ8-F1
#
_entry.id   AF-A9CYZ8-F1
#
_cell.length_a   1.000
_cell.length_b   1.000
_cell.length_c   1.000
_cell.angle_alpha   90.00
_cell.angle_beta   90.00
_cell.angle_gamma   90.00
#
_symmetry.space_group_name_H-M   'P 1'
#
loop_
_entity.id
_entity.type
_entity.pdbx_description
1 polymer ?
#
loop_
_entity_poly.entity_id
_entity_poly.type
_entity_poly.pdbx_seq_one_letter_code
_entity_poly.pdbx_strand_id
1 'polypeptide(L)'
;MDSNNHIIHQKILTFFNHQHEEKRLYLLDILSEELDCLFAQAQGLDASELSQFSSLAHKLKGICSYLLIPNEAFFFDAKSKQELMFTLLMLQNEIKVVKCEI
;
A
#
# COMPACT_ATOMS: atom_id res chain seq x y z
N MET A 1 -18.82 4.59 -3.09
CA MET A 1 -17.65 4.47 -2.18
C MET A 1 -16.39 4.98 -2.88
N ASP A 2 -16.53 5.91 -3.84
CA ASP A 2 -15.56 6.08 -4.93
C ASP A 2 -14.67 7.34 -4.78
N SER A 3 -15.09 8.30 -3.95
CA SER A 3 -14.36 9.56 -3.77
C SER A 3 -13.01 9.37 -3.10
N ASN A 4 -12.91 8.48 -2.11
CA ASN A 4 -11.65 8.26 -1.39
C ASN A 4 -10.63 7.49 -2.24
N ASN A 5 -11.08 6.54 -3.05
CA ASN A 5 -10.16 5.81 -3.93
C ASN A 5 -9.58 6.71 -5.00
N HIS A 6 -10.39 7.63 -5.56
CA HIS A 6 -9.90 8.65 -6.49
C HIS A 6 -8.86 9.59 -5.86
N ILE A 7 -9.04 9.96 -4.58
CA ILE A 7 -8.06 10.80 -3.85
C ILE A 7 -6.73 10.06 -3.65
N ILE A 8 -6.78 8.78 -3.25
CA ILE A 8 -5.59 7.95 -3.06
C ILE A 8 -4.83 7.79 -4.38
N HIS A 9 -5.56 7.43 -5.43
CA HIS A 9 -5.04 7.31 -6.78
C HIS A 9 -4.30 8.58 -7.23
N GLN A 10 -4.96 9.75 -7.12
CA GLN A 10 -4.36 11.03 -7.48
C GLN A 10 -3.11 11.37 -6.64
N LYS A 11 -3.10 11.04 -5.35
CA LYS A 11 -1.93 11.24 -4.48
C LYS A 11 -0.74 10.37 -4.92
N ILE A 12 -0.99 9.10 -5.20
CA ILE A 12 0.04 8.15 -5.68
C ILE A 12 0.58 8.62 -7.04
N LEU A 13 -0.31 8.91 -7.99
CA LEU A 13 0.08 9.40 -9.31
C LEU A 13 0.90 10.70 -9.21
N THR A 14 0.45 11.65 -8.40
CA THR A 14 1.17 12.89 -8.14
C THR A 14 2.53 12.62 -7.52
N PHE A 15 2.63 11.75 -6.52
CA PHE A 15 3.89 11.39 -5.87
C PHE A 15 4.92 10.88 -6.89
N PHE A 16 4.52 9.96 -7.76
CA PHE A 16 5.43 9.38 -8.77
C PHE A 16 5.75 10.35 -9.91
N ASN A 17 4.82 11.20 -10.32
CA ASN A 17 5.07 12.24 -11.33
C ASN A 17 6.12 13.28 -10.89
N HIS A 18 6.24 13.53 -9.59
CA HIS A 18 7.29 14.39 -9.05
C HIS A 18 8.67 13.70 -8.96
N GLN A 19 8.75 12.39 -9.17
CA GLN A 19 10.02 11.68 -9.24
C GLN A 19 10.67 11.84 -10.62
N HIS A 20 12.00 11.82 -10.63
CA HIS A 20 12.78 11.72 -11.86
C HIS A 20 12.32 10.52 -12.69
N GLU A 21 12.16 10.74 -14.00
CA GLU A 21 11.65 9.75 -14.96
C GLU A 21 12.40 8.41 -14.87
N GLU A 22 13.74 8.47 -14.83
CA GLU A 22 14.62 7.29 -14.71
C GLU A 22 14.41 6.46 -13.43
N LYS A 23 13.94 7.10 -12.35
CA LYS A 23 13.72 6.44 -11.05
C LYS A 23 12.26 6.04 -10.85
N ARG A 24 11.33 6.62 -11.60
CA ARG A 24 9.89 6.47 -11.38
C ARG A 24 9.44 5.02 -11.53
N LEU A 25 9.78 4.39 -12.66
CA LEU A 25 9.43 2.99 -12.93
C LEU A 25 10.11 2.05 -11.95
N TYR A 26 11.39 2.30 -11.64
CA TYR A 26 12.14 1.51 -10.66
C TYR A 26 11.52 1.56 -9.26
N LEU A 27 11.10 2.74 -8.80
CA LEU A 27 10.43 2.89 -7.51
C LEU A 27 9.05 2.22 -7.49
N LEU A 28 8.30 2.28 -8.59
CA LEU A 28 7.02 1.56 -8.74
C LEU A 28 7.21 0.05 -8.68
N ASP A 29 8.28 -0.46 -9.29
CA ASP A 29 8.62 -1.89 -9.29
C ASP A 29 8.99 -2.37 -7.88
N ILE A 30 9.91 -1.68 -7.19
CA ILE A 30 10.27 -2.00 -5.81
C ILE A 30 9.04 -1.98 -4.92
N LEU A 31 8.23 -0.93 -5.02
CA LEU A 31 7.04 -0.80 -4.18
C LEU A 31 6.03 -1.92 -4.45
N SER A 32 5.87 -2.35 -5.71
CA SER A 32 5.03 -3.49 -6.06
C SER A 32 5.55 -4.77 -5.41
N GLU A 33 6.86 -5.02 -5.49
CA GLU A 33 7.50 -6.19 -4.86
C GLU A 33 7.37 -6.18 -3.33
N GLU A 34 7.56 -5.02 -2.70
CA GLU A 34 7.38 -4.86 -1.25
C GLU A 34 5.95 -5.17 -0.82
N LEU A 35 4.96 -4.70 -1.58
CA LEU A 35 3.54 -4.97 -1.30
C LEU A 35 3.19 -6.44 -1.51
N ASP A 36 3.71 -7.08 -2.56
CA ASP A 36 3.55 -8.52 -2.80
C ASP A 36 4.14 -9.35 -1.66
N CYS A 37 5.32 -8.97 -1.18
CA CYS A 37 5.98 -9.63 -0.06
C CYS A 37 5.20 -9.45 1.26
N LEU A 38 4.66 -8.25 1.52
CA LEU A 38 3.81 -8.00 2.68
C LEU A 38 2.49 -8.77 2.61
N PHE A 39 1.90 -8.87 1.43
CA PHE A 39 0.66 -9.61 1.22
C PHE A 39 0.86 -11.12 1.45
N ALA A 40 1.96 -11.69 0.95
CA ALA A 40 2.32 -13.09 1.22
C ALA A 40 2.54 -13.34 2.72
N GLN A 41 3.23 -12.44 3.42
CA GLN A 41 3.39 -12.51 4.88
C GLN A 41 2.04 -12.43 5.61
N ALA A 42 1.15 -11.52 5.20
CA ALA A 42 -0.17 -11.37 5.78
C ALA A 42 -1.04 -12.62 5.54
N GLN A 43 -0.96 -13.25 4.36
CA GLN A 43 -1.66 -14.49 4.06
C GLN A 43 -1.22 -15.64 4.97
N GLY A 44 0.09 -15.79 5.19
CA GLY A 44 0.67 -16.85 6.01
C GLY A 44 0.45 -16.68 7.52
N LEU A 45 0.00 -15.50 7.96
CA LEU A 45 -0.15 -15.16 9.37
C LEU A 45 -1.25 -15.98 10.05
N ASP A 46 -0.96 -16.61 11.18
CA ASP A 46 -2.00 -17.25 11.99
C ASP A 46 -2.75 -16.20 12.84
N ALA A 47 -4.04 -16.41 13.08
CA ALA A 47 -4.89 -15.48 13.84
C ALA A 47 -4.43 -15.31 15.30
N SER A 48 -3.60 -16.23 15.79
CA SER A 48 -3.00 -16.22 17.12
C SER A 48 -1.76 -15.31 17.23
N GLU A 49 -1.17 -14.88 16.11
CA GLU A 49 0.12 -14.19 16.05
C GLU A 49 -0.02 -12.66 16.02
N LEU A 50 -0.61 -12.09 17.09
CA LEU A 50 -0.87 -10.65 17.23
C LEU A 50 0.37 -9.77 17.03
N SER A 51 1.54 -10.21 17.49
CA SER A 51 2.80 -9.46 17.34
C SER A 51 3.24 -9.34 15.88
N GLN A 52 3.08 -10.41 15.10
CA GLN A 52 3.38 -10.41 13.67
C GLN A 52 2.37 -9.55 12.91
N PHE A 53 1.09 -9.63 13.28
CA PHE A 53 0.05 -8.76 12.74
C PHE A 53 0.39 -7.28 12.93
N SER A 54 0.74 -6.87 14.16
CA SER A 54 1.14 -5.50 14.45
C SER A 54 2.39 -5.07 13.67
N SER A 55 3.35 -5.98 13.47
CA SER A 55 4.54 -5.70 12.65
C SER A 55 4.17 -5.43 11.19
N LEU A 56 3.30 -6.24 10.59
CA LEU A 56 2.87 -6.03 9.19
C LEU A 56 2.04 -4.76 9.03
N ALA A 57 1.12 -4.48 9.96
CA ALA A 57 0.37 -3.23 9.96
C ALA A 57 1.29 -2.01 10.07
N HIS A 58 2.36 -2.10 10.87
CA HIS A 58 3.36 -1.04 10.97
C HIS A 58 4.18 -0.88 9.68
N LYS A 59 4.57 -1.97 9.01
CA LYS A 59 5.25 -1.90 7.70
C LYS A 59 4.37 -1.22 6.64
N LEU A 60 3.09 -1.61 6.57
CA LEU A 60 2.11 -0.98 5.69
C LEU A 60 1.96 0.52 5.98
N LYS A 61 1.89 0.91 7.26
CA LYS A 61 1.87 2.32 7.68
C LYS A 61 3.11 3.08 7.18
N GLY A 62 4.28 2.44 7.20
CA GLY A 62 5.51 2.99 6.65
C GLY A 62 5.39 3.30 5.15
N ILE A 63 4.87 2.36 4.36
CA ILE A 63 4.61 2.54 2.93
C ILE A 63 3.62 3.69 2.69
N CYS A 64 2.51 3.70 3.41
CA CYS A 64 1.52 4.78 3.32
C CYS A 64 2.12 6.15 3.65
N SER A 65 3.04 6.21 4.62
CA SER A 65 3.73 7.45 4.97
C SER A 65 4.71 7.89 3.89
N TYR A 66 5.44 6.93 3.29
CA TYR A 66 6.32 7.19 2.15
C TYR A 66 5.55 7.79 0.96
N LEU A 67 4.38 7.24 0.65
CA LEU A 67 3.50 7.69 -0.43
C LEU A 67 2.72 8.98 -0.12
N LEU A 68 2.96 9.62 1.04
CA LEU A 68 2.22 10.81 1.47
C LEU A 68 0.69 10.62 1.50
N ILE A 69 0.24 9.39 1.82
CA ILE A 69 -1.16 9.07 2.17
C ILE A 69 -1.40 8.87 3.68
N PRO A 70 -0.69 9.53 4.63
CA PRO A 70 -0.56 9.05 6.01
C PRO A 70 -1.78 9.24 6.93
N ASN A 71 -3.01 9.45 6.43
CA ASN A 71 -4.18 9.69 7.30
C ASN A 71 -5.52 9.24 6.70
N GLU A 72 -5.51 8.37 5.69
CA GLU A 72 -6.76 7.82 5.16
C GLU A 72 -7.22 6.70 6.11
N ALA A 73 -8.38 6.88 6.76
CA ALA A 73 -8.92 6.00 7.82
C ALA A 73 -8.98 4.50 7.45
N PHE A 74 -8.92 4.17 6.17
CA PHE A 74 -8.89 2.81 5.63
C PHE A 74 -7.55 2.06 5.85
N PHE A 75 -6.44 2.79 6.03
CA PHE A 75 -5.09 2.18 6.08
C PHE A 75 -4.51 2.06 7.49
N PHE A 76 -5.02 2.86 8.44
CA PHE A 76 -4.31 3.11 9.71
C PHE A 76 -4.75 2.23 10.87
N ASP A 77 -5.92 1.60 10.78
CA ASP A 77 -6.53 0.88 11.89
C ASP A 77 -7.07 -0.46 11.40
N ALA A 78 -6.21 -1.25 10.73
CA ALA A 78 -6.53 -2.64 10.44
C ALA A 78 -6.72 -3.35 11.79
N LYS A 79 -7.96 -3.67 12.11
CA LYS A 79 -8.39 -4.38 13.34
C LYS A 79 -8.40 -5.88 13.13
N SER A 80 -8.25 -6.32 11.88
CA SER A 80 -8.22 -7.72 11.51
C SER A 80 -7.24 -8.01 10.38
N LYS A 81 -6.81 -9.26 10.29
CA LYS A 81 -6.04 -9.79 9.15
C LYS A 81 -6.75 -9.53 7.82
N GLN A 82 -8.08 -9.65 7.79
CA GLN A 82 -8.89 -9.43 6.58
C GLN A 82 -8.80 -7.97 6.11
N GLU A 83 -8.91 -7.02 7.03
CA GLU A 83 -8.75 -5.60 6.73
C GLU A 83 -7.33 -5.30 6.24
N LEU A 84 -6.29 -5.83 6.91
CA LEU A 84 -4.90 -5.67 6.47
C LEU A 84 -4.69 -6.19 5.03
N MET A 85 -5.19 -7.39 4.74
CA MET A 85 -5.10 -8.00 3.42
C MET A 85 -5.87 -7.22 2.35
N PHE A 86 -7.08 -6.74 2.69
CA PHE A 86 -7.88 -5.91 1.79
C PHE A 86 -7.16 -4.61 1.45
N THR A 87 -6.59 -3.96 2.45
CA THR A 87 -5.85 -2.70 2.30
C THR A 87 -4.58 -2.90 1.47
N LEU A 88 -3.85 -4.01 1.66
CA LEU A 88 -2.71 -4.38 0.82
C LEU A 88 -3.13 -4.58 -0.64
N LEU A 89 -4.21 -5.32 -0.89
CA LEU A 89 -4.74 -5.56 -2.24
C LEU A 89 -5.18 -4.27 -2.94
N MET A 90 -5.88 -3.39 -2.22
CA MET A 90 -6.26 -2.08 -2.72
C MET A 90 -5.03 -1.29 -3.17
N LEU A 91 -4.01 -1.21 -2.31
CA LEU A 91 -2.79 -0.47 -2.65
C LEU A 91 -2.03 -1.09 -3.83
N GLN A 92 -1.91 -2.43 -3.88
CA GLN A 92 -1.32 -3.13 -5.03
C GLN A 92 -2.04 -2.81 -6.33
N ASN A 93 -3.37 -2.79 -6.31
CA ASN A 93 -4.16 -2.46 -7.50
C ASN A 93 -3.94 -1.00 -7.92
N GLU A 94 -3.92 -0.06 -6.98
CA GLU A 94 -3.67 1.35 -7.30
C GLU A 94 -2.26 1.58 -7.87
N ILE A 95 -1.23 0.93 -7.31
CA ILE A 95 0.13 0.99 -7.87
C ILE A 95 0.17 0.43 -9.30
N LYS A 96 -0.53 -0.68 -9.57
CA LYS A 96 -0.63 -1.24 -10.93
C LYS A 96 -1.33 -0.30 -11.90
N VAL A 97 -2.42 0.35 -11.47
CA VAL A 97 -3.14 1.32 -12.30
C VAL A 97 -2.23 2.51 -12.62
N VAL A 98 -1.58 3.12 -11.62
CA VAL A 98 -0.65 4.23 -11.80
C VAL A 98 0.53 3.84 -12.71
N LYS A 99 1.05 2.62 -12.58
CA LYS A 99 2.11 2.11 -13.46
C LYS A 99 1.67 1.98 -14.92
N CYS A 100 0.38 1.74 -15.20
CA CYS A 100 -0.14 1.71 -16.57
C CYS A 100 -0.41 3.10 -17.15
N GLU A 101 -0.51 4.13 -16.31
CA GLU A 101 -0.78 5.52 -16.72
C GLU A 101 0.49 6.36 -16.96
N ILE A 102 1.63 5.88 -16.45
CA ILE A 102 2.97 6.45 -16.64
C ILE A 102 3.67 5.77 -17.81
#